data_AF-A0AB39ZLL8-F1
#
_entry.id   AF-A0AB39ZLL8-F1
#
_cell.length_a   1.000
_cell.length_b   1.000
_cell.length_c   1.000
_cell.angle_alpha   90.00
_cell.angle_beta   90.00
_cell.angle_gamma   90.00
#
_symmetry.space_group_name_H-M   'P 1'
#
loop_
_entity.id
_entity.type
_entity.pdbx_description
1 polymer ?
#
loop_
_entity_poly.entity_id
_entity_poly.type
_entity_poly.pdbx_seq_one_letter_code
_entity_poly.pdbx_strand_id
1 'polypeptide(L)'
;MSTTFWFCFYASLISVMAYSINRNVHLPKNNCDSYFTYGTMNSGSTFIGIFTAHRTDLNEFYWEADFTAHGANVDQVNNLYPYPTEEECYANIRKREPAQMYVIFGNITNELPMLTDFKINGDTLCKNEKYPPPITTTHVARRLTVDQIRSGLTFRKNY
;
A
#
# COMPACT_ATOMS: atom_id res chain seq x y z
N MET A 1 3.66 53.90 4.96
CA MET A 1 3.78 52.64 4.18
C MET A 1 2.42 52.39 3.53
N SER A 2 2.40 52.19 2.21
CA SER A 2 1.17 52.26 1.40
C SER A 2 0.29 51.02 1.59
N THR A 3 -1.02 51.22 1.74
CA THR A 3 -2.04 50.14 1.86
C THR A 3 -2.01 49.19 0.66
N THR A 4 -1.65 49.69 -0.53
CA THR A 4 -1.44 48.88 -1.73
C THR A 4 -0.32 47.84 -1.59
N PHE A 5 0.70 48.09 -0.76
CA PHE A 5 1.79 47.13 -0.55
C PHE A 5 1.31 45.91 0.25
N TRP A 6 0.42 46.12 1.22
CA TRP A 6 -0.19 45.03 1.99
C TRP A 6 -1.15 44.21 1.15
N PHE A 7 -1.98 44.83 0.30
CA PHE A 7 -2.90 44.07 -0.58
C PHE A 7 -2.17 43.15 -1.56
N CYS A 8 -1.08 43.62 -2.19
CA CYS A 8 -0.29 42.79 -3.09
C CYS A 8 0.45 41.64 -2.37
N PHE A 9 0.89 41.88 -1.13
CA PHE A 9 1.55 40.86 -0.31
C PHE A 9 0.56 39.78 0.18
N TYR A 10 -0.68 40.15 0.52
CA TYR A 10 -1.72 39.18 0.86
C TYR A 10 -2.22 38.40 -0.36
N ALA A 11 -2.35 39.03 -1.54
CA ALA A 11 -2.74 38.36 -2.77
C ALA A 11 -1.69 37.34 -3.26
N SER A 12 -0.39 37.63 -3.08
CA SER A 12 0.68 36.68 -3.44
C SER A 12 0.75 35.49 -2.48
N LEU A 13 0.47 35.67 -1.18
CA LEU A 13 0.47 34.57 -0.21
C LEU A 13 -0.70 33.58 -0.41
N ILE A 14 -1.88 34.05 -0.83
CA ILE A 14 -3.03 33.17 -1.14
C ILE A 14 -2.75 32.34 -2.41
N SER A 15 -1.90 32.84 -3.31
CA SER A 15 -1.54 32.16 -4.57
C SER A 15 -0.59 30.98 -4.34
N VAL A 16 0.19 30.99 -3.26
CA VAL A 16 1.17 29.92 -2.95
C VAL A 16 0.54 28.75 -2.16
N MET A 17 -0.59 28.96 -1.48
CA MET A 17 -1.25 27.90 -0.68
C MET A 17 -2.31 27.09 -1.45
N ALA A 18 -2.57 27.39 -2.72
CA ALA A 18 -3.66 26.77 -3.49
C ALA A 18 -3.21 25.59 -4.39
N TYR A 19 -1.96 25.15 -4.33
CA TYR A 19 -1.51 23.94 -5.05
C TYR A 19 -1.48 22.71 -4.13
N SER A 20 -2.56 22.46 -3.38
CA SER A 20 -2.83 21.10 -2.94
C SER A 20 -3.55 20.41 -4.09
N ILE A 21 -2.81 19.58 -4.85
CA ILE A 21 -3.45 18.65 -5.77
C ILE A 21 -4.20 17.65 -4.89
N ASN A 22 -5.48 17.91 -4.65
CA ASN A 22 -6.40 16.93 -4.11
C ASN A 22 -6.60 15.88 -5.21
N ARG A 23 -5.71 14.88 -5.29
CA ARG A 23 -5.93 13.74 -6.17
C ARG A 23 -7.09 12.96 -5.57
N ASN A 24 -8.30 13.23 -6.05
CA ASN A 24 -9.46 12.38 -5.84
C ASN A 24 -9.22 11.05 -6.56
N VAL A 25 -8.42 10.17 -5.94
CA VAL A 25 -8.20 8.81 -6.42
C VAL A 25 -9.35 7.95 -5.91
N HIS A 26 -10.00 7.24 -6.83
CA HIS A 26 -11.04 6.30 -6.49
C HIS A 26 -10.45 5.07 -5.78
N LEU A 27 -10.97 4.79 -4.58
CA LEU A 27 -10.68 3.57 -3.84
C LEU A 27 -11.75 2.53 -4.19
N PRO A 28 -11.39 1.40 -4.80
CA PRO A 28 -12.37 0.36 -5.09
C PRO A 28 -12.90 -0.23 -3.79
N LYS A 29 -14.21 -0.46 -3.80
CA LYS A 29 -14.86 -1.25 -2.75
C LYS A 29 -14.36 -2.68 -2.86
N ASN A 30 -13.99 -3.27 -1.73
CA ASN A 30 -13.61 -4.65 -1.62
C ASN A 30 -14.32 -5.25 -0.40
N ASN A 31 -14.49 -6.57 -0.37
CA ASN A 31 -15.12 -7.28 0.75
C ASN A 31 -14.09 -7.81 1.76
N CYS A 32 -12.91 -7.19 1.83
CA CYS A 32 -11.72 -7.76 2.46
C CYS A 32 -11.20 -6.94 3.64
N ASP A 33 -12.04 -6.08 4.22
CA ASP A 33 -11.65 -5.11 5.25
C ASP A 33 -10.95 -5.73 6.48
N SER A 34 -11.15 -7.02 6.75
CA SER A 34 -10.47 -7.74 7.85
C SER A 34 -9.00 -8.08 7.55
N TYR A 35 -8.61 -8.14 6.27
CA TYR A 35 -7.32 -8.66 5.83
C TYR A 35 -6.58 -7.74 4.87
N PHE A 36 -7.27 -6.75 4.29
CA PHE A 36 -6.70 -5.80 3.37
C PHE A 36 -7.29 -4.41 3.56
N THR A 37 -6.44 -3.38 3.49
CA THR A 37 -6.87 -1.99 3.51
C THR A 37 -6.00 -1.12 2.61
N TYR A 38 -6.61 -0.10 2.00
CA TYR A 38 -5.88 0.93 1.29
C TYR A 38 -5.36 1.98 2.27
N GLY A 39 -4.13 2.44 2.05
CA GLY A 39 -3.51 3.46 2.87
C GLY A 39 -2.61 4.38 2.06
N THR A 40 -1.94 5.27 2.77
CA THR A 40 -0.89 6.12 2.19
C THR A 40 0.35 6.16 3.06
N MET A 41 1.49 6.40 2.43
CA MET A 41 2.78 6.70 3.04
C MET A 41 3.28 8.06 2.58
N ASN A 42 4.37 8.54 3.18
CA ASN A 42 5.04 9.78 2.79
C ASN A 42 4.07 10.98 2.74
N SER A 43 3.32 11.17 3.83
CA SER A 43 2.33 12.24 4.00
C SER A 43 1.27 12.30 2.89
N GLY A 44 0.82 11.12 2.42
CA GLY A 44 -0.23 11.02 1.39
C GLY A 44 0.28 10.95 -0.04
N SER A 45 1.59 11.07 -0.28
CA SER A 45 2.14 11.09 -1.65
C SER A 45 2.25 9.70 -2.29
N THR A 46 2.26 8.63 -1.50
CA THR A 46 2.41 7.25 -1.97
C THR A 46 1.21 6.42 -1.54
N PHE A 47 0.47 5.84 -2.49
CA PHE A 47 -0.61 4.91 -2.19
C PHE A 47 -0.07 3.52 -1.92
N ILE A 48 -0.65 2.83 -0.93
CA ILE A 48 -0.27 1.47 -0.56
C ILE A 48 -1.49 0.60 -0.31
N GLY A 49 -1.31 -0.72 -0.46
CA GLY A 49 -2.27 -1.72 -0.01
C GLY A 49 -1.64 -2.52 1.13
N ILE A 50 -2.27 -2.55 2.29
CA ILE A 50 -1.75 -3.20 3.51
C ILE A 50 -2.51 -4.50 3.71
N PHE A 51 -1.76 -5.60 3.82
CA PHE A 51 -2.26 -6.94 4.09
C PHE A 51 -2.02 -7.32 5.54
N THR A 52 -2.98 -8.03 6.14
CA THR A 52 -2.91 -8.48 7.53
C THR A 52 -3.10 -9.99 7.59
N ALA A 53 -2.20 -10.69 8.30
CA ALA A 53 -2.30 -12.12 8.47
C ALA A 53 -3.52 -12.53 9.29
N HIS A 54 -4.20 -13.61 8.88
CA HIS A 54 -5.34 -14.16 9.63
C HIS A 54 -4.93 -14.92 10.91
N ARG A 55 -3.64 -15.21 11.06
CA ARG A 55 -3.05 -16.00 12.15
C ARG A 55 -1.77 -15.35 12.67
N THR A 56 -1.51 -15.52 13.96
CA THR A 56 -0.37 -14.95 14.68
C THR A 56 0.64 -16.02 15.15
N ASP A 57 0.32 -17.29 14.94
CA ASP A 57 1.10 -18.46 15.36
C ASP A 57 1.95 -19.07 14.23
N LEU A 58 2.07 -18.37 13.10
CA LEU A 58 2.81 -18.81 11.92
C LEU A 58 4.29 -18.40 12.01
N ASN A 59 5.19 -19.32 11.63
CA ASN A 59 6.64 -19.06 11.53
C ASN A 59 7.09 -18.78 10.07
N GLU A 60 6.25 -19.10 9.09
CA GLU A 60 6.46 -18.86 7.67
C GLU A 60 5.17 -18.33 7.06
N PHE A 61 5.32 -17.32 6.20
CA PHE A 61 4.25 -16.70 5.46
C PHE A 61 4.57 -16.71 3.98
N TYR A 62 3.67 -17.27 3.18
CA TYR A 62 3.64 -17.16 1.74
C TYR A 62 2.43 -16.32 1.35
N TRP A 63 2.71 -15.06 1.05
CA TRP A 63 1.70 -14.07 0.67
C TRP A 63 1.50 -14.12 -0.83
N GLU A 64 0.26 -14.17 -1.28
CA GLU A 64 -0.11 -14.16 -2.69
C GLU A 64 -1.31 -13.23 -2.89
N ALA A 65 -1.23 -12.30 -3.83
CA ALA A 65 -2.32 -11.39 -4.13
C ALA A 65 -2.43 -11.12 -5.63
N ASP A 66 -3.65 -11.15 -6.14
CA ASP A 66 -4.00 -10.75 -7.50
C ASP A 66 -4.73 -9.41 -7.48
N PHE A 67 -4.20 -8.45 -8.23
CA PHE A 67 -4.85 -7.17 -8.47
C PHE A 67 -5.33 -7.07 -9.90
N THR A 68 -6.45 -6.37 -10.10
CA THR A 68 -6.88 -5.92 -11.42
C THR A 68 -6.88 -4.40 -11.49
N ALA A 69 -6.43 -3.86 -12.61
CA ALA A 69 -6.46 -2.45 -12.91
C ALA A 69 -7.09 -2.21 -14.27
N HIS A 70 -7.80 -1.09 -14.43
CA HIS A 70 -8.35 -0.68 -15.71
C HIS A 70 -7.25 -0.29 -16.70
N GLY A 71 -7.40 -0.73 -17.96
CA GLY A 71 -6.44 -0.49 -19.03
C GLY A 71 -5.59 -1.72 -19.37
N ALA A 72 -4.93 -1.67 -20.53
CA ALA A 72 -4.04 -2.72 -21.00
C ALA A 72 -2.57 -2.36 -20.70
N ASN A 73 -1.79 -3.34 -20.24
CA ASN A 73 -0.35 -3.22 -19.93
C ASN A 73 -0.02 -2.13 -18.91
N VAL A 74 -0.86 -1.97 -17.87
CA VAL A 74 -0.60 -1.00 -16.80
C VAL A 74 0.31 -1.61 -15.74
N ASP A 75 1.34 -0.85 -15.34
CA ASP A 75 2.27 -1.25 -14.28
C ASP A 75 2.01 -0.38 -13.05
N GLN A 76 1.09 -0.83 -12.20
CA GLN A 76 0.61 -0.07 -11.04
C GLN A 76 0.86 -0.76 -9.69
N VAL A 77 1.24 -2.03 -9.66
CA VAL A 77 1.40 -2.79 -8.42
C VAL A 77 2.85 -3.24 -8.29
N ASN A 78 3.53 -2.73 -7.27
CA ASN A 78 4.91 -3.09 -6.97
C ASN A 78 5.00 -4.33 -6.07
N ASN A 79 6.22 -4.73 -5.72
CA ASN A 79 6.49 -5.88 -4.85
C ASN A 79 5.90 -5.71 -3.44
N LEU A 80 5.81 -6.83 -2.73
CA LEU A 80 5.40 -6.93 -1.33
C LEU A 80 6.57 -6.63 -0.39
N TYR A 81 6.34 -5.81 0.64
CA TYR A 81 7.31 -5.44 1.68
C TYR A 81 6.73 -5.60 3.09
N PRO A 82 7.52 -5.91 4.12
CA PRO A 82 7.04 -5.92 5.51
C PRO A 82 6.53 -4.55 5.95
N TYR A 83 5.39 -4.53 6.64
CA TYR A 83 4.76 -3.31 7.14
C TYR A 83 4.81 -3.26 8.68
N PRO A 84 5.00 -2.08 9.30
CA PRO A 84 5.36 -0.80 8.69
C PRO A 84 6.81 -0.73 8.21
N THR A 85 7.70 -1.39 8.94
CA THR A 85 9.10 -1.63 8.59
C THR A 85 9.44 -3.10 8.87
N GLU A 86 10.60 -3.59 8.41
CA GLU A 86 11.02 -4.95 8.75
C GLU A 86 11.21 -5.09 10.27
N GLU A 87 11.76 -4.05 10.93
CA GLU A 87 12.02 -4.02 12.36
C GLU A 87 10.73 -4.09 13.17
N GLU A 88 9.75 -3.25 12.81
CA GLU A 88 8.46 -3.18 13.50
C GLU A 88 7.60 -4.41 13.20
N CYS A 89 7.59 -4.90 11.96
CA CYS A 89 6.92 -6.14 11.59
C CYS A 89 7.42 -7.32 12.45
N TYR A 90 8.74 -7.46 12.58
CA TYR A 90 9.32 -8.49 13.44
C TYR A 90 8.94 -8.29 14.92
N ALA A 91 8.98 -7.07 15.42
CA ALA A 91 8.59 -6.77 16.81
C ALA A 91 7.12 -7.11 17.08
N ASN A 92 6.21 -6.82 16.13
CA ASN A 92 4.79 -7.10 16.23
C ASN A 92 4.52 -8.61 16.24
N ILE A 93 5.17 -9.37 15.35
CA ILE A 93 5.10 -10.84 15.36
C ILE A 93 5.54 -11.42 16.72
N ARG A 94 6.62 -10.89 17.29
CA ARG A 94 7.11 -11.31 18.63
C ARG A 94 6.12 -11.01 19.76
N LYS A 95 5.28 -9.98 19.61
CA LYS A 95 4.18 -9.63 20.52
C LYS A 95 2.90 -10.44 20.26
N ARG A 96 2.91 -11.39 19.32
CA ARG A 96 1.74 -12.13 18.84
C ARG A 96 0.68 -11.25 18.19
N GLU A 97 1.10 -10.13 17.62
CA GLU A 97 0.26 -9.34 16.74
C GLU A 97 0.33 -9.93 15.30
N PRO A 98 -0.72 -9.74 14.48
CA PRO A 98 -0.70 -10.19 13.09
C PRO A 98 0.47 -9.61 12.31
N ALA A 99 1.18 -10.47 11.57
CA ALA A 99 2.15 -10.01 10.59
C ALA A 99 1.44 -9.18 9.51
N GLN A 100 2.12 -8.15 9.01
CA GLN A 100 1.60 -7.30 7.95
C GLN A 100 2.62 -7.10 6.84
N MET A 101 2.10 -7.03 5.62
CA MET A 101 2.85 -6.71 4.42
C MET A 101 2.16 -5.55 3.70
N TYR A 102 2.87 -4.85 2.82
CA TYR A 102 2.26 -3.86 1.96
C TYR A 102 2.82 -3.92 0.54
N VAL A 103 1.99 -3.53 -0.43
CA VAL A 103 2.43 -3.18 -1.79
C VAL A 103 2.40 -1.66 -1.97
N ILE A 104 3.27 -1.16 -2.84
CA ILE A 104 3.22 0.24 -3.29
C ILE A 104 2.45 0.29 -4.60
N PHE A 105 1.52 1.23 -4.70
CA PHE A 105 0.81 1.52 -5.93
C PHE A 105 1.50 2.66 -6.69
N GLY A 106 2.03 2.32 -7.86
CA GLY A 106 2.73 3.25 -8.77
C GLY A 106 1.83 3.69 -9.93
N ASN A 107 2.23 4.75 -10.64
CA ASN A 107 1.57 5.19 -11.88
C ASN A 107 0.03 5.34 -11.77
N ILE A 108 -0.43 5.78 -10.60
CA ILE A 108 -1.86 5.96 -10.31
C ILE A 108 -2.33 7.27 -10.94
N THR A 109 -3.31 7.14 -11.82
CA THR A 109 -4.00 8.26 -12.46
C THR A 109 -5.22 8.64 -11.62
N ASN A 110 -6.27 7.83 -11.69
CA ASN A 110 -7.60 8.19 -11.18
C ASN A 110 -8.20 7.14 -10.24
N GLU A 111 -7.67 5.92 -10.22
CA GLU A 111 -8.24 4.78 -9.50
C GLU A 111 -7.14 3.80 -9.10
N LEU A 112 -7.28 3.19 -7.92
CA LEU A 112 -6.35 2.16 -7.45
C LEU A 112 -6.67 0.78 -8.03
N PRO A 113 -5.66 -0.08 -8.21
CA PRO A 113 -5.88 -1.49 -8.53
C PRO A 113 -6.77 -2.15 -7.48
N MET A 114 -7.81 -2.87 -7.93
CA MET A 114 -8.70 -3.63 -7.06
C MET A 114 -8.08 -4.96 -6.72
N LEU A 115 -7.99 -5.28 -5.43
CA LEU A 115 -7.62 -6.61 -4.94
C LEU A 115 -8.71 -7.62 -5.31
N THR A 116 -8.37 -8.66 -6.08
CA THR A 116 -9.32 -9.67 -6.58
C THR A 116 -9.16 -11.03 -5.95
N ASP A 117 -7.96 -11.37 -5.49
CA ASP A 117 -7.68 -12.59 -4.76
C ASP A 117 -6.55 -12.32 -3.76
N PHE A 118 -6.67 -12.84 -2.55
CA PHE A 118 -5.60 -12.77 -1.55
C PHE A 118 -5.54 -14.06 -0.74
N LYS A 119 -4.33 -14.63 -0.67
CA LYS A 119 -4.03 -15.86 0.05
C LYS A 119 -2.82 -15.72 0.95
N ILE A 120 -2.84 -16.50 2.02
CA ILE A 120 -1.67 -16.73 2.86
C ILE A 120 -1.51 -18.23 3.04
N ASN A 121 -0.33 -18.77 2.70
CA ASN A 121 -0.02 -20.20 2.84
C ASN A 121 -1.03 -21.12 2.12
N GLY A 122 -1.61 -20.66 1.01
CA GLY A 122 -2.65 -21.36 0.26
C GLY A 122 -4.09 -21.13 0.75
N ASP A 123 -4.28 -20.57 1.95
CA ASP A 123 -5.61 -20.24 2.48
C ASP A 123 -6.12 -18.96 1.82
N THR A 124 -7.25 -19.04 1.11
CA THR A 124 -7.88 -17.88 0.47
C THR A 124 -8.64 -17.06 1.51
N LEU A 125 -8.18 -15.85 1.74
CA LEU A 125 -8.74 -14.93 2.74
C LEU A 125 -9.74 -13.95 2.13
N CYS A 126 -9.61 -13.68 0.84
CA CYS A 126 -10.38 -12.64 0.17
C CYS A 126 -10.50 -12.95 -1.32
N LYS A 127 -11.69 -12.68 -1.87
CA LYS A 127 -11.99 -12.79 -3.29
C LYS A 127 -13.02 -11.75 -3.69
N ASN A 128 -12.68 -10.94 -4.69
CA ASN A 128 -13.57 -9.93 -5.26
C ASN A 128 -13.80 -10.17 -6.75
N GLU A 129 -14.83 -9.51 -7.27
CA GLU A 129 -15.01 -9.37 -8.71
C GLU A 129 -13.84 -8.60 -9.32
N LYS A 130 -13.66 -8.74 -10.64
CA LYS A 130 -12.65 -8.01 -11.41
C LYS A 130 -13.27 -6.75 -12.00
N TYR A 131 -12.43 -5.76 -12.31
CA TYR A 131 -12.88 -4.64 -13.12
C TYR A 131 -13.39 -5.11 -14.50
N PRO A 132 -14.35 -4.39 -15.11
CA PRO A 132 -14.74 -4.66 -16.50
C PRO A 132 -13.57 -4.46 -17.49
N PRO A 133 -13.45 -5.29 -18.55
CA PRO A 133 -12.44 -5.11 -19.58
C PRO A 133 -12.51 -3.72 -20.27
N PRO A 134 -11.37 -3.16 -20.74
CA PRO A 134 -10.04 -3.75 -20.72
C PRO A 134 -9.38 -3.68 -19.33
N ILE A 135 -8.72 -4.78 -18.94
CA ILE A 135 -8.02 -4.90 -17.66
C ILE A 135 -6.61 -5.47 -17.83
N THR A 136 -5.76 -5.14 -16.87
CA THR A 136 -4.50 -5.81 -16.60
C THR A 136 -4.62 -6.51 -15.25
N THR A 137 -4.14 -7.75 -15.17
CA THR A 137 -4.04 -8.48 -13.90
C THR A 137 -2.57 -8.53 -13.49
N THR A 138 -2.28 -8.16 -12.25
CA THR A 138 -0.94 -8.23 -11.68
C THR A 138 -0.97 -9.17 -10.48
N HIS A 139 -0.16 -10.23 -10.56
CA HIS A 139 0.05 -11.17 -9.47
C HIS A 139 1.33 -10.80 -8.72
N VAL A 140 1.22 -10.64 -7.40
CA VAL A 140 2.37 -10.45 -6.51
C VAL A 140 2.41 -11.57 -5.48
N ALA A 141 3.61 -12.12 -5.26
CA ALA A 141 3.80 -13.11 -4.20
C ALA A 141 5.15 -12.94 -3.52
N ARG A 142 5.19 -13.22 -2.21
CA ARG A 142 6.42 -13.20 -1.43
C ARG A 142 6.37 -14.22 -0.31
N ARG A 143 7.42 -15.02 -0.21
CA ARG A 143 7.65 -15.94 0.90
C ARG A 143 8.63 -15.33 1.89
N LEU A 144 8.29 -15.36 3.18
CA LEU A 144 9.14 -14.90 4.27
C LEU A 144 8.96 -15.79 5.50
N THR A 145 10.07 -16.21 6.08
CA THR A 145 10.12 -16.76 7.44
C THR A 145 10.34 -15.63 8.45
N VAL A 146 9.93 -15.85 9.70
CA VAL A 146 10.18 -14.90 10.80
C VAL A 146 11.67 -14.61 10.97
N ASP A 147 12.53 -15.60 10.75
CA ASP A 147 13.99 -15.44 10.79
C ASP A 147 14.53 -14.56 9.64
N GLN A 148 13.97 -14.67 8.43
CA GLN A 148 14.37 -13.81 7.31
C GLN A 148 14.00 -12.35 7.54
N ILE A 149 12.85 -12.07 8.17
CA ILE A 149 12.45 -10.71 8.55
C ILE A 149 13.47 -10.15 9.56
N ARG A 150 13.90 -10.97 10.54
CA ARG A 150 14.97 -10.60 11.50
C ARG A 150 16.32 -10.34 10.81
N SER A 151 16.69 -11.18 9.84
CA SER A 151 17.98 -11.06 9.14
C SER A 151 18.06 -9.81 8.25
N GLY A 152 16.95 -9.37 7.65
CA GLY A 152 16.88 -8.11 6.90
C GLY A 152 17.36 -6.90 7.71
N LEU A 153 17.05 -6.88 9.00
CA LEU A 153 17.49 -5.85 9.96
C LEU A 153 19.02 -5.82 10.14
N THR A 154 19.66 -6.98 10.03
CA THR A 154 21.10 -7.14 10.27
C THR A 154 21.90 -6.67 9.08
N PHE A 155 21.43 -6.93 7.85
CA PHE A 155 22.06 -6.44 6.63
C PHE A 155 22.01 -4.91 6.52
N ARG A 156 20.89 -4.29 6.92
CA ARG A 156 20.73 -2.83 6.89
C ARG A 156 21.60 -2.06 7.89
N LYS A 157 22.04 -2.68 8.98
CA LYS A 157 22.91 -2.03 9.99
C LYS A 157 24.39 -1.99 9.60
N ASN A 158 24.80 -2.77 8.59
CA ASN A 158 26.19 -2.90 8.16
C ASN A 158 26.54 -2.03 6.93
N TYR A 159 25.63 -1.14 6.53
CA TYR A 159 25.79 -0.12 5.49
C TYR A 159 25.35 1.24 6.04
#